data_AF-A0A6J4PA13-F1
#
_entry.id   AF-A0A6J4PA13-F1
#
_cell.length_a   1.000
_cell.length_b   1.000
_cell.length_c   1.000
_cell.angle_alpha   90.00
_cell.angle_beta   90.00
_cell.angle_gamma   90.00
#
_symmetry.space_group_name_H-M   'P 1'
#
loop_
_entity.id
_entity.type
_entity.pdbx_description
1 polymer ?
#
loop_
_entity_poly.entity_id
_entity_poly.type
_entity_poly.pdbx_seq_one_letter_code
_entity_poly.pdbx_strand_id
1 'polypeptide(L)'
;MNKHLNSLCFIGLLFILPVCPATIARAQLPATSDTNAKQTTLLKDELFFGLTKPGGEPVSESEWQEFVSAFITPRFREGLTVLD
;
A
#
# COMPACT_ATOMS: atom_id res chain seq x y z
N MET A 1 5.94 13.46 64.09
CA MET A 1 5.32 12.20 63.64
C MET A 1 4.54 12.50 62.36
N ASN A 2 5.29 12.61 61.26
CA ASN A 2 4.88 13.25 60.01
C ASN A 2 5.62 12.60 58.82
N LYS A 3 5.68 11.25 58.79
CA LYS A 3 6.40 10.46 57.78
C LYS A 3 5.51 9.70 56.80
N HIS A 4 4.18 9.78 56.93
CA HIS A 4 3.25 9.07 56.05
C HIS A 4 2.51 9.95 55.05
N LEU A 5 2.64 11.28 55.12
CA LEU A 5 1.90 12.18 54.23
C LEU A 5 2.64 12.50 52.91
N ASN A 6 3.96 12.26 52.85
CA ASN A 6 4.75 12.48 51.64
C ASN A 6 4.87 11.23 50.74
N SER A 7 4.43 10.07 51.23
CA SER A 7 4.52 8.79 50.49
C SER A 7 3.31 8.51 49.60
N LEU A 8 2.19 9.22 49.81
CA LEU A 8 0.95 8.97 49.05
C LEU A 8 0.82 9.82 47.78
N CYS A 9 1.57 10.91 47.64
CA CYS A 9 1.53 11.74 46.42
C CYS A 9 2.40 11.21 45.28
N PHE A 10 3.42 10.39 45.55
CA PHE A 10 4.34 9.90 44.51
C PHE A 10 3.84 8.67 43.75
N ILE A 11 2.80 7.98 44.24
CA ILE A 11 2.24 6.79 43.60
C ILE A 11 1.13 7.15 42.60
N GLY A 12 0.57 8.37 42.67
CA GLY A 12 -0.52 8.81 41.79
C GLY A 12 -0.11 9.32 40.41
N LEU A 13 1.18 9.61 40.16
CA LEU A 13 1.62 10.31 38.95
C LEU A 13 2.19 9.39 37.84
N LEU A 14 1.96 8.07 37.90
CA LEU A 14 2.51 7.10 36.93
C LEU A 14 1.43 6.33 36.16
N PHE A 15 0.22 6.89 35.99
CA PHE A 15 -0.88 6.18 35.34
C PHE A 15 -1.65 7.00 34.30
N ILE A 16 -0.96 7.88 33.55
CA ILE A 16 -1.56 8.43 32.32
C ILE A 16 -0.51 8.47 31.20
N LEU A 17 -0.05 7.29 30.78
CA LEU A 17 0.39 7.12 29.40
C LEU A 17 -0.87 6.96 28.55
N PRO A 18 -1.11 7.80 27.53
CA PRO A 18 -2.10 7.48 26.52
C PRO A 18 -1.57 6.28 25.75
N VAL A 19 -1.99 5.08 26.15
CA VAL A 19 -1.90 3.89 25.33
C VAL A 19 -2.83 4.16 24.15
N CYS A 20 -2.31 4.78 23.10
CA CYS A 20 -2.90 4.61 21.79
C CYS A 20 -2.88 3.10 21.56
N PRO A 21 -4.02 2.41 21.43
CA PRO A 21 -3.98 1.19 20.64
C PRO A 21 -3.61 1.72 19.26
N ALA A 22 -2.33 1.58 18.87
CA ALA A 22 -2.05 1.42 17.47
C ALA A 22 -2.92 0.22 17.09
N THR A 23 -4.08 0.49 16.48
CA THR A 23 -4.84 -0.53 15.80
C THR A 23 -3.89 -1.01 14.73
N ILE A 24 -3.12 -2.04 15.08
CA ILE A 24 -2.32 -2.78 14.13
C ILE A 24 -3.37 -3.39 13.21
N ALA A 25 -3.67 -2.69 12.13
CA ALA A 25 -4.36 -3.25 10.98
C ALA A 25 -3.42 -4.31 10.43
N ARG A 26 -3.47 -5.50 11.02
CA ARG A 26 -2.86 -6.67 10.43
C ARG A 26 -3.63 -6.87 9.14
N ALA A 27 -3.00 -6.58 8.00
CA ALA A 27 -3.44 -7.15 6.75
C ALA A 27 -3.48 -8.66 6.98
N GLN A 28 -4.68 -9.21 7.19
CA GLN A 28 -4.85 -10.64 7.19
C GLN A 28 -4.59 -11.06 5.75
N LEU A 29 -3.34 -11.44 5.45
CA LEU A 29 -3.11 -12.31 4.31
C LEU A 29 -3.98 -13.55 4.54
N PRO A 30 -4.81 -13.95 3.58
CA PRO A 30 -5.61 -15.15 3.71
C PRO A 30 -4.68 -16.31 4.09
N ALA A 31 -4.97 -16.97 5.20
CA ALA A 31 -4.23 -18.15 5.64
C ALA A 31 -4.62 -19.32 4.72
N THR A 32 -4.03 -19.38 3.53
CA THR A 32 -4.06 -20.57 2.70
C THR A 32 -2.97 -21.51 3.22
N SER A 33 -3.31 -22.27 4.26
CA SER A 33 -2.54 -23.42 4.70
C SER A 33 -2.78 -24.60 3.76
N ASP A 34 -2.32 -24.48 2.51
CA ASP A 34 -2.22 -25.62 1.61
C ASP A 34 -0.75 -25.81 1.23
N THR A 35 -0.11 -26.76 1.91
CA THR A 35 1.20 -27.30 1.57
C THR A 35 1.08 -28.14 0.29
N ASN A 36 0.89 -27.46 -0.84
CA ASN A 36 1.31 -27.91 -2.15
C ASN A 36 1.76 -26.64 -2.87
N ALA A 37 2.97 -26.20 -2.58
CA ALA A 37 3.59 -25.09 -3.30
C ALA A 37 3.85 -25.57 -4.74
N LYS A 38 2.82 -25.51 -5.58
CA LYS A 38 2.94 -25.57 -7.02
C LYS A 38 3.88 -24.44 -7.39
N GLN A 39 5.13 -24.79 -7.69
CA GLN A 39 6.10 -23.86 -8.24
C GLN A 39 5.49 -23.33 -9.54
N THR A 40 4.92 -22.13 -9.46
CA THR A 40 4.29 -21.48 -10.59
C THR A 40 5.39 -20.70 -11.28
N THR A 41 5.79 -21.14 -12.46
CA THR A 41 6.68 -20.35 -13.31
C THR A 41 5.94 -19.08 -13.71
N LEU A 42 6.44 -17.94 -13.25
CA LEU A 42 5.95 -16.64 -13.68
C LEU A 42 6.68 -16.25 -14.97
N LEU A 43 5.91 -15.83 -15.95
CA LEU A 43 6.44 -15.24 -17.18
C LEU A 43 6.21 -13.73 -17.11
N LYS A 44 7.20 -12.96 -17.57
CA LYS A 44 7.11 -11.51 -17.68
C LYS A 44 7.34 -11.11 -19.12
N ASP A 45 6.35 -10.44 -19.71
CA ASP A 45 6.45 -9.82 -21.01
C ASP A 45 6.53 -8.29 -20.83
N GLU A 46 7.45 -7.65 -21.54
CA GLU A 46 7.61 -6.19 -21.54
C GLU A 46 7.54 -5.69 -22.98
N LEU A 47 6.78 -4.62 -23.20
CA LEU A 47 6.61 -4.00 -24.51
C LEU A 47 6.97 -2.53 -24.42
N PHE A 48 7.87 -2.09 -25.29
CA PHE A 48 8.33 -0.71 -25.36
C PHE A 48 7.75 -0.03 -26.59
N PHE A 49 7.26 1.19 -26.41
CA PHE A 49 6.69 2.02 -27.47
C PHE A 49 7.51 3.31 -27.62
N GLY A 50 7.46 3.91 -28.81
CA GLY A 50 7.97 5.27 -29.03
C GLY A 50 7.10 6.31 -28.34
N LEU A 51 7.69 7.46 -28.01
CA LEU A 51 7.01 8.57 -27.32
C LEU A 51 6.44 9.63 -28.27
N THR A 52 6.59 9.44 -29.58
CA THR A 52 6.19 10.42 -30.61
C THR A 52 5.13 9.87 -31.54
N LYS A 53 4.19 10.75 -31.89
CA LYS A 53 3.13 10.51 -32.87
C LYS A 53 3.68 10.64 -34.29
N PRO A 54 2.97 10.11 -35.30
CA PRO A 54 3.23 10.47 -36.69
C PRO A 54 3.25 12.00 -36.83
N GLY A 55 4.34 12.55 -37.39
CA GLY A 55 4.57 14.00 -37.45
C GLY A 55 5.60 14.52 -36.44
N GLY A 56 6.05 13.71 -35.50
CA GLY A 56 7.15 14.04 -34.58
C GLY A 56 6.72 14.69 -33.27
N GLU A 57 5.43 15.01 -33.12
CA GLU A 57 4.89 15.56 -31.88
C GLU A 57 4.94 14.53 -30.75
N PRO A 58 5.36 14.91 -29.53
CA PRO A 58 5.34 14.01 -28.38
C PRO A 58 3.89 13.65 -27.99
N VAL A 59 3.72 12.47 -27.40
CA VAL A 59 2.48 12.11 -26.71
C VAL A 59 2.42 12.92 -25.41
N SER A 60 1.38 13.71 -25.25
CA SER A 60 1.14 14.46 -24.01
C SER A 60 0.65 13.55 -22.89
N GLU A 61 0.83 13.97 -21.65
CA GLU A 61 0.34 13.21 -20.49
C GLU A 61 -1.17 12.98 -20.54
N SER A 62 -1.95 13.99 -20.97
CA SER A 62 -3.40 13.85 -21.10
C SER A 62 -3.80 12.82 -22.16
N GLU A 63 -3.10 12.79 -23.30
CA GLU A 63 -3.34 11.80 -24.35
C GLU A 63 -2.99 10.38 -23.86
N TRP A 64 -1.91 10.25 -23.10
CA TRP A 64 -1.54 8.99 -22.47
C TRP A 64 -2.61 8.49 -21.49
N GLN A 65 -3.08 9.34 -20.59
CA GLN A 65 -4.14 8.98 -19.63
C GLN A 65 -5.46 8.62 -20.32
N GLU A 66 -5.83 9.34 -21.39
CA GLU A 66 -7.01 9.00 -22.19
C GLU A 66 -6.86 7.62 -22.83
N PHE A 67 -5.70 7.31 -23.40
CA PHE A 67 -5.42 5.98 -23.96
C PHE A 67 -5.49 4.87 -22.90
N VAL A 68 -4.87 5.07 -21.75
CA VAL A 68 -4.90 4.09 -20.64
C VAL A 68 -6.33 3.84 -20.17
N SER A 69 -7.15 4.88 -20.02
CA SER A 69 -8.53 4.74 -19.57
C SER A 69 -9.45 4.09 -20.60
N ALA A 70 -9.36 4.49 -21.88
CA ALA A 70 -10.28 4.03 -22.92
C ALA A 70 -9.92 2.64 -23.47
N PHE A 71 -8.62 2.31 -23.54
CA PHE A 71 -8.15 1.08 -24.20
C PHE A 71 -7.52 0.08 -23.23
N ILE A 72 -6.67 0.51 -22.30
CA ILE A 72 -5.96 -0.44 -21.45
C ILE A 72 -6.88 -0.93 -20.32
N THR A 73 -7.44 -0.02 -19.53
CA THR A 73 -8.23 -0.31 -18.33
C THR A 73 -9.36 -1.33 -18.54
N PRO A 74 -10.15 -1.30 -19.63
CA PRO A 74 -11.22 -2.29 -19.84
C PRO A 74 -10.73 -3.74 -19.95
N ARG A 75 -9.46 -3.96 -20.32
CA ARG A 75 -8.84 -5.29 -20.42
C ARG A 75 -8.32 -5.81 -19.08
N PHE A 76 -8.13 -4.93 -18.10
CA PHE A 76 -7.62 -5.24 -16.76
C PHE A 76 -8.71 -4.97 -15.70
N ARG A 77 -9.77 -5.78 -15.72
CA ARG A 77 -10.94 -5.61 -14.84
C ARG A 77 -10.63 -5.71 -13.34
N GLU A 78 -9.55 -6.38 -12.98
CA GLU A 78 -9.10 -6.53 -11.58
C GLU A 78 -8.23 -5.34 -11.10
N GLY A 79 -7.97 -4.37 -11.98
CA GLY A 79 -7.10 -3.24 -11.73
C GLY A 79 -5.79 -3.33 -12.51
N LEU A 80 -5.12 -2.18 -12.62
CA LEU A 80 -3.79 -2.05 -13.22
C LEU A 80 -2.94 -1.11 -12.37
N THR A 81 -1.63 -1.21 -12.52
CA THR A 81 -0.66 -0.31 -11.90
C THR A 81 -0.02 0.53 -13.00
N VAL A 82 0.00 1.85 -12.80
CA VAL A 82 0.82 2.79 -13.58
C VAL A 82 2.05 3.14 -12.75
N LEU A 83 3.20 3.27 -13.40
CA LEU A 83 4.48 3.63 -12.77
C LEU A 83 4.95 4.96 -13.38
N ASP A 84 5.47 5.84 -12.54
CA ASP A 84 5.85 7.23 -12.86
C ASP A 84 7.37 7.44 -12.70
#